data_AF-A0A939CQA2-F1
#
_entry.id   AF-A0A939CQA2-F1
#
_cell.length_a   1.000
_cell.length_b   1.000
_cell.length_c   1.000
_cell.angle_alpha   90.00
_cell.angle_beta   90.00
_cell.angle_gamma   90.00
#
_symmetry.space_group_name_H-M   'P 1'
#
loop_
_entity.id
_entity.type
_entity.pdbx_description
1 polymer ?
#
loop_
_entity_poly.entity_id
_entity_poly.type
_entity_poly.pdbx_seq_one_letter_code
_entity_poly.pdbx_strand_id
1 'polypeptide(L)' 'MAASFLPSILASTSYLPAIFIPIIGWVLPGVVFAFLFLYIESDDISDT' A
#
# COMPACT_ATOMS: atom_id res chain seq x y z
N MET A 1 3.94 35.24 7.70
CA MET A 1 4.98 34.18 7.89
C MET A 1 4.43 32.76 7.85
N ALA A 2 3.16 32.49 8.18
CA ALA A 2 2.59 31.13 8.08
C ALA A 2 2.44 30.59 6.64
N ALA A 3 2.23 31.48 5.66
CA ALA A 3 2.00 31.10 4.27
C ALA A 3 3.21 30.45 3.55
N SER A 4 4.44 30.63 4.04
CA SER A 4 5.65 30.00 3.48
C SER A 4 5.92 28.59 4.02
N PHE A 5 5.16 28.16 5.03
CA PHE A 5 5.36 26.85 5.68
C PHE A 5 4.83 25.69 4.82
N LEU A 6 3.72 25.91 4.12
CA LEU A 6 3.10 24.93 3.23
C LEU A 6 4.05 24.47 2.09
N PRO A 7 4.63 25.36 1.27
CA PRO A 7 5.56 24.93 0.20
C PRO A 7 6.81 24.22 0.76
N SER A 8 7.25 24.55 1.97
CA SER A 8 8.41 23.90 2.61
C SER A 8 8.11 22.44 2.98
N ILE A 9 6.92 22.15 3.53
CA ILE A 9 6.51 20.77 3.84
C ILE A 9 6.34 19.97 2.56
N LEU A 10 5.60 20.49 1.58
CA LEU A 10 5.39 19.79 0.31
C LEU A 10 6.71 19.50 -0.41
N ALA A 11 7.66 20.44 -0.40
CA ALA A 11 8.99 20.22 -0.97
C ALA A 11 9.76 19.13 -0.20
N SER A 12 9.75 19.18 1.15
CA SER A 12 10.47 18.23 2.00
C SER A 12 9.96 16.79 1.91
N THR A 13 8.73 16.60 1.41
CA THR A 13 8.06 15.28 1.36
C THR A 13 7.76 14.79 -0.06
N SER A 14 8.26 15.49 -1.07
CA SER A 14 8.02 15.22 -2.50
C SER A 14 8.48 13.84 -2.98
N TYR A 15 9.30 13.13 -2.20
CA TYR A 15 9.75 11.77 -2.49
C TYR A 15 8.75 10.68 -2.08
N LEU A 16 7.77 10.98 -1.23
CA LEU A 16 6.79 10.00 -0.75
C LEU A 16 6.03 9.27 -1.87
N PRO A 17 5.58 9.93 -2.96
CA PRO A 17 4.94 9.25 -4.07
C PRO A 17 5.85 8.21 -4.72
N ALA A 18 7.15 8.47 -4.84
CA ALA A 18 8.10 7.52 -5.41
C ALA A 18 8.24 6.22 -4.59
N ILE A 19 7.86 6.24 -3.31
CA ILE A 19 7.86 5.08 -2.42
C ILE A 19 6.46 4.45 -2.36
N PHE A 20 5.42 5.24 -2.11
CA PHE A 20 4.09 4.70 -1.89
C PHE A 20 3.40 4.22 -3.17
N ILE A 21 3.68 4.83 -4.33
CA ILE A 21 3.11 4.39 -5.61
C ILE A 21 3.55 2.96 -5.95
N PRO A 22 4.86 2.60 -5.94
CA PRO A 22 5.26 1.23 -6.23
C PRO A 22 4.78 0.25 -5.16
N ILE A 23 4.74 0.65 -3.88
CA ILE A 23 4.22 -0.22 -2.81
C ILE A 23 2.73 -0.52 -3.01
N ILE A 24 1.90 0.51 -3.17
CA ILE A 24 0.44 0.34 -3.28
C ILE A 24 0.03 -0.20 -4.66
N GLY A 25 0.80 0.10 -5.71
CA GLY A 25 0.50 -0.34 -7.07
C GLY A 25 1.00 -1.75 -7.42
N TRP A 26 2.06 -2.23 -6.77
CA TRP A 26 2.70 -3.50 -7.12
C TRP A 26 2.81 -4.45 -5.93
N VAL A 27 3.45 -4.02 -4.85
CA VAL A 27 3.75 -4.89 -3.71
C VAL A 27 2.48 -5.30 -2.98
N LEU A 28 1.68 -4.33 -2.54
CA LEU A 28 0.47 -4.58 -1.78
C LEU A 28 -0.56 -5.39 -2.60
N PRO A 29 -0.86 -5.07 -3.86
CA PRO A 29 -1.74 -5.90 -4.68
C PRO A 29 -1.20 -7.31 -4.89
N GLY A 30 0.11 -7.46 -5.15
CA GLY A 30 0.74 -8.78 -5.33
C GLY A 30 0.61 -9.65 -4.08
N VAL A 31 0.91 -9.10 -2.89
CA VAL A 31 0.80 -9.81 -1.62
C VAL A 31 -0.67 -10.10 -1.27
N VAL A 32 -1.55 -9.12 -1.39
CA VAL A 32 -2.98 -9.27 -1.06
C VAL A 32 -3.65 -10.28 -1.99
N PHE A 33 -3.41 -10.21 -3.31
CA PHE A 33 -3.98 -11.17 -4.24
C PHE A 33 -3.44 -12.58 -4.02
N ALA A 34 -2.14 -12.76 -3.79
CA ALA A 34 -1.58 -14.06 -3.47
C ALA A 34 -2.18 -14.64 -2.17
N PHE A 35 -2.29 -13.80 -1.12
CA PHE A 35 -2.88 -14.22 0.14
C PHE A 35 -4.36 -14.59 0.01
N LEU A 36 -5.15 -13.73 -0.65
CA LEU A 36 -6.57 -13.99 -0.87
C LEU A 36 -6.81 -15.19 -1.78
N PHE A 37 -5.96 -15.39 -2.80
CA PHE A 37 -6.02 -16.58 -3.65
C PHE A 37 -5.85 -17.85 -2.83
N LEU A 38 -4.81 -17.92 -1.98
CA LEU A 38 -4.60 -19.05 -1.09
C LEU A 38 -5.76 -19.23 -0.12
N TYR A 39 -6.29 -18.15 0.45
CA TYR A 39 -7.44 -18.22 1.36
C TYR A 39 -8.70 -18.79 0.68
N ILE A 40 -8.97 -18.43 -0.57
CA ILE A 40 -10.14 -18.91 -1.32
C ILE A 40 -9.97 -20.37 -1.73
N GLU A 41 -8.75 -20.77 -2.10
CA GLU A 41 -8.41 -22.15 -2.50
C GLU A 41 -8.22 -23.09 -1.30
N SER A 42 -8.09 -22.56 -0.09
CA SER A 42 -8.03 -23.39 1.12
C SER A 42 -9.35 -24.14 1.30
N ASP A 43 -9.33 -25.45 1.06
CA ASP A 43 -10.41 -26.39 1.38
C ASP A 43 -10.55 -26.60 2.90
N ASP A 44 -10.84 -25.55 3.66
CA ASP A 44 -11.20 -25.65 5.09
C ASP A 44 -12.64 -26.20 5.21
N ILE A 45 -12.80 -27.49 4.90
CA ILE A 45 -13.92 -28.30 5.36
C ILE A 45 -13.71 -28.56 6.84
N SER A 46 -14.36 -27.74 7.68
CA SER A 46 -14.56 -28.09 9.09
C SER A 46 -15.64 -29.17 9.17
N ASP A 47 -15.27 -30.41 8.86
CA ASP A 47 -16.15 -31.56 9.05
C ASP A 47 -16.31 -31.82 10.56
N THR A 48 -17.43 -31.35 11.11
CA THR A 48 -17.99 -31.77 12.41
C THR A 48 -19.51 -31.71 12.34
#